data_AF-A0A5C6U1E6-F1
#
_entry.id   AF-A0A5C6U1E6-F1
#
_cell.length_a   1.000
_cell.length_b   1.000
_cell.length_c   1.000
_cell.angle_alpha   90.00
_cell.angle_beta   90.00
_cell.angle_gamma   90.00
#
_symmetry.space_group_name_H-M   'P 1'
#
loop_
_entity.id
_entity.type
_entity.pdbx_description
1 polymer ?
#
loop_
_entity_poly.entity_id
_entity_poly.type
_entity_poly.pdbx_seq_one_letter_code
_entity_poly.pdbx_strand_id
1 'polypeptide(L)'
;MSLFGLLPLLAFSAYSVYRSIDELRAQGLAALDRRANDSAMLIAQQLDSVFAALRATAESDAVRRGDVAAAYETALRVAEVDPRIVGISIVEGGGRQLFNTRRPLGTMLPSPSPSLLALQRPVIEEGAHRSRRW
;
A
#
# COMPACT_ATOMS: atom_id res chain seq x y z
N MET A 1 53.84 43.76 7.93
CA MET A 1 52.80 43.71 8.97
C MET A 1 51.41 43.88 8.33
N SER A 2 50.91 42.90 7.58
CA SER A 2 49.55 42.98 6.99
C SER A 2 48.81 41.63 6.91
N LEU A 3 49.52 40.51 7.12
CA LEU A 3 48.94 39.16 7.03
C LEU A 3 48.09 38.78 8.26
N PHE A 4 48.43 39.33 9.44
CA PHE A 4 47.70 39.08 10.69
C PHE A 4 46.31 39.74 10.75
N GLY A 5 46.06 40.81 9.97
CA GLY A 5 44.78 41.51 9.96
C GLY A 5 43.67 40.81 9.18
N LEU A 6 44.02 39.98 8.20
CA LEU A 6 43.06 39.23 7.37
C LEU A 6 42.63 37.90 7.99
N LEU A 7 43.43 37.37 8.91
CA LEU A 7 43.21 36.12 9.63
C LEU A 7 41.84 36.06 10.35
N PRO A 8 41.43 37.08 11.14
CA PRO A 8 40.12 37.06 11.80
C PRO A 8 38.95 37.12 10.81
N LEU A 9 39.10 37.83 9.69
CA LEU A 9 38.06 37.91 8.65
C LEU A 9 37.87 36.56 7.95
N LEU A 10 38.98 35.86 7.65
CA LEU A 10 38.95 34.52 7.06
C LEU A 10 38.36 33.49 8.03
N ALA A 11 38.72 33.55 9.31
CA ALA A 11 38.16 32.67 10.34
C ALA A 11 36.64 32.89 10.49
N PHE A 12 36.20 34.14 10.50
CA PHE A 12 34.77 34.49 10.56
C PHE A 12 34.01 34.01 9.32
N SER A 13 34.56 34.22 8.12
CA SER A 13 33.97 33.75 6.87
C SER A 13 33.86 32.22 6.84
N ALA A 14 34.94 31.52 7.18
CA ALA A 14 34.95 30.06 7.27
C ALA A 14 33.92 29.53 8.27
N TYR A 15 33.81 30.17 9.45
CA TYR A 15 32.82 29.82 10.45
C TYR A 15 31.38 30.07 9.98
N SER A 16 31.12 31.22 9.35
CA SER A 16 29.82 31.57 8.81
C SER A 16 29.37 30.62 7.70
N VAL A 17 30.29 30.24 6.79
CA VAL A 17 30.03 29.25 5.74
C VAL A 17 29.78 27.87 6.35
N TYR A 18 30.60 27.43 7.31
CA TYR A 18 30.41 26.14 7.99
C TYR A 18 29.03 26.05 8.64
N ARG A 19 28.65 27.08 9.39
CA ARG A 19 27.32 27.17 10.02
C ARG A 19 26.20 27.17 8.99
N SER A 20 26.36 27.93 7.90
CA SER A 20 25.36 28.00 6.83
C SER A 20 25.16 26.64 6.16
N ILE A 21 26.22 25.87 5.93
CA ILE A 21 26.14 24.52 5.37
C ILE A 21 25.37 23.59 6.31
N ASP A 22 25.58 23.71 7.62
CA ASP A 22 24.90 22.88 8.61
C ASP A 22 23.40 23.20 8.70
N GLU A 23 23.04 24.49 8.71
CA GLU A 23 21.65 24.95 8.65
C GLU A 23 20.95 24.53 7.35
N LEU A 24 21.62 24.62 6.18
CA LEU A 24 21.08 24.12 4.92
C LEU A 24 20.87 22.60 4.95
N ARG A 25 21.79 21.83 5.53
CA ARG A 25 21.66 20.37 5.66
C ARG A 25 20.48 20.00 6.55
N ALA A 26 20.34 20.64 7.72
CA ALA A 26 19.24 20.40 8.64
C ALA A 26 17.88 20.69 7.98
N GLN A 27 17.77 21.80 7.24
CA GLN A 27 16.55 22.13 6.50
C GLN A 27 16.26 21.13 5.37
N GLY A 28 17.29 20.68 4.65
CA GLY A 28 17.16 19.67 3.61
C GLY A 28 16.65 18.34 4.14
N LEU A 29 17.21 17.86 5.26
CA LEU A 29 16.76 16.63 5.93
C LEU A 29 15.31 16.75 6.43
N ALA A 30 14.95 17.86 7.08
CA ALA A 30 13.58 18.09 7.55
C ALA A 30 12.56 18.23 6.43
N ALA A 31 12.96 18.72 5.25
CA ALA A 31 12.11 18.79 4.07
C ALA A 31 11.91 17.41 3.42
N LEU A 32 12.97 16.59 3.37
CA LEU A 32 12.87 15.21 2.89
C LEU A 32 11.96 14.37 3.80
N ASP A 33 12.11 14.49 5.11
CA ASP A 33 11.30 13.75 6.08
C ASP A 33 9.81 14.12 6.00
N ARG A 34 9.49 15.42 5.87
CA ARG A 34 8.12 15.88 5.62
C ARG A 34 7.53 15.30 4.35
N ARG A 35 8.27 15.34 3.24
CA ARG A 35 7.80 14.78 1.95
C ARG A 35 7.60 13.26 2.02
N ALA A 36 8.48 12.56 2.73
CA ALA A 36 8.37 11.13 2.94
C ALA A 36 7.09 10.80 3.74
N ASN A 37 6.83 11.53 4.83
CA ASN A 37 5.62 11.36 5.63
C ASN A 37 4.34 11.69 4.86
N ASP A 38 4.32 12.78 4.10
CA ASP A 38 3.18 13.15 3.25
C ASP A 38 2.88 12.04 2.23
N SER A 39 3.93 11.50 1.59
CA SER A 39 3.80 10.40 0.63
C SER A 39 3.28 9.12 1.30
N ALA A 40 3.80 8.78 2.48
CA ALA A 40 3.36 7.62 3.24
C ALA A 40 1.88 7.74 3.64
N MET A 41 1.45 8.93 4.05
CA MET A 41 0.06 9.19 4.42
C MET A 41 -0.89 9.06 3.22
N LEU A 42 -0.51 9.57 2.05
CA LEU A 42 -1.28 9.40 0.81
C LEU A 42 -1.40 7.92 0.41
N ILE A 43 -0.32 7.15 0.54
CA ILE A 43 -0.32 5.71 0.26
C ILE A 43 -1.25 4.98 1.25
N ALA A 44 -1.16 5.29 2.54
CA ALA A 44 -2.02 4.70 3.56
C ALA A 44 -3.50 4.95 3.27
N GLN A 45 -3.86 6.19 2.92
CA GLN A 45 -5.23 6.56 2.57
C GLN A 45 -5.73 5.83 1.32
N GLN A 46 -4.87 5.67 0.31
CA GLN A 46 -5.21 4.92 -0.90
C GLN A 46 -5.46 3.44 -0.58
N LEU A 47 -4.61 2.82 0.26
CA LEU A 47 -4.79 1.44 0.70
C LEU A 47 -6.10 1.26 1.48
N ASP A 48 -6.40 2.17 2.42
CA ASP A 48 -7.65 2.14 3.18
C ASP A 48 -8.88 2.20 2.29
N SER A 49 -8.86 3.02 1.22
CA SER A 49 -9.95 3.09 0.24
C SER A 49 -10.14 1.76 -0.51
N VAL A 50 -9.04 1.10 -0.89
CA VAL A 50 -9.07 -0.21 -1.58
C VAL A 50 -9.63 -1.27 -0.63
N PHE A 51 -9.21 -1.28 0.64
CA PHE A 51 -9.77 -2.19 1.63
C PHE A 51 -11.25 -1.94 1.91
N ALA A 52 -11.70 -0.68 1.91
CA ALA A 52 -13.11 -0.34 2.06
C ALA A 52 -13.94 -0.86 0.89
N ALA A 53 -13.47 -0.69 -0.34
CA ALA A 53 -14.12 -1.22 -1.54
C ALA A 53 -14.20 -2.76 -1.51
N LEU A 54 -13.09 -3.43 -1.17
CA LEU A 54 -13.05 -4.88 -1.03
C LEU A 54 -14.00 -5.38 0.06
N ARG A 55 -14.13 -4.66 1.18
CA ARG A 55 -15.10 -5.00 2.24
C ARG A 55 -16.53 -4.86 1.75
N ALA A 56 -16.87 -3.77 1.09
CA ALA A 56 -18.21 -3.57 0.53
C ALA A 56 -18.57 -4.67 -0.50
N THR A 57 -17.59 -5.12 -1.30
CA THR A 57 -17.78 -6.26 -2.21
C THR A 57 -17.99 -7.58 -1.46
N ALA A 58 -17.22 -7.83 -0.39
CA ALA A 58 -17.32 -9.04 0.43
C ALA A 58 -18.64 -9.10 1.23
N GLU A 59 -19.16 -7.95 1.67
CA GLU A 59 -20.43 -7.85 2.40
C GLU A 59 -21.66 -7.84 1.47
N SER A 60 -21.45 -7.73 0.16
CA SER A 60 -22.55 -7.76 -0.81
C SER A 60 -23.38 -9.04 -0.71
N ASP A 61 -24.69 -8.90 -0.88
CA ASP A 61 -25.67 -9.99 -0.76
C ASP A 61 -25.36 -11.22 -1.65
N ALA A 62 -24.57 -11.05 -2.70
CA ALA A 62 -24.14 -12.15 -3.58
C ALA A 62 -23.15 -13.10 -2.87
N VAL A 63 -22.18 -12.55 -2.15
CA VAL A 63 -21.20 -13.33 -1.37
C VAL A 63 -21.87 -13.97 -0.15
N ARG A 64 -22.75 -13.23 0.53
CA ARG A 64 -23.46 -13.72 1.73
C ARG A 64 -24.45 -14.85 1.44
N ARG A 65 -24.99 -14.91 0.21
CA ARG A 65 -25.86 -16.01 -0.25
C ARG A 65 -25.09 -17.24 -0.75
N GLY A 66 -23.75 -17.20 -0.80
CA GLY A 66 -22.94 -18.29 -1.31
C GLY A 66 -23.07 -18.51 -2.82
N ASP A 67 -23.62 -17.52 -3.55
CA ASP A 67 -23.79 -17.60 -4.99
C ASP A 67 -22.48 -17.20 -5.68
N VAL A 68 -21.61 -18.20 -5.86
CA VAL A 68 -20.29 -18.06 -6.47
C VAL A 68 -20.39 -17.50 -7.90
N ALA A 69 -21.47 -17.77 -8.63
CA ALA A 69 -21.68 -17.27 -9.98
C ALA A 69 -22.02 -15.78 -9.96
N ALA A 70 -22.95 -15.35 -9.09
CA ALA A 70 -23.28 -13.93 -8.95
C ALA A 70 -22.09 -13.09 -8.41
N ALA A 71 -21.28 -13.68 -7.52
CA ALA A 71 -20.05 -13.06 -7.03
C ALA A 71 -18.99 -12.91 -8.14
N TYR A 72 -18.86 -13.91 -9.02
CA TYR A 72 -17.97 -13.84 -10.18
C TYR A 72 -18.37 -12.71 -11.15
N GLU A 73 -19.65 -12.62 -11.52
CA GLU A 73 -20.18 -11.59 -12.42
C GLU A 73 -20.00 -10.17 -11.87
N THR A 74 -20.14 -10.02 -10.55
CA THR A 74 -19.91 -8.72 -9.89
C THR A 74 -18.42 -8.38 -9.87
N ALA A 75 -17.57 -9.34 -9.53
CA ALA A 75 -16.12 -9.16 -9.52
C ALA A 75 -15.55 -8.89 -10.92
N LEU A 76 -16.11 -9.52 -11.96
CA LEU A 76 -15.72 -9.31 -13.34
C LEU A 76 -16.01 -7.86 -13.76
N ARG A 77 -17.23 -7.37 -13.49
CA ARG A 77 -17.59 -5.96 -13.77
C ARG A 77 -16.69 -4.96 -13.06
N VAL A 78 -16.32 -5.21 -11.81
CA VAL A 78 -15.39 -4.33 -11.08
C VAL A 78 -13.99 -4.33 -11.70
N ALA A 79 -13.49 -5.50 -12.11
CA ALA A 79 -12.20 -5.62 -12.79
C ALA A 79 -12.20 -4.98 -14.19
N GLU A 80 -13.33 -4.99 -14.89
CA GLU A 80 -13.48 -4.34 -16.20
C GLU A 80 -13.57 -2.81 -16.09
N VAL A 81 -14.18 -2.29 -15.02
CA VAL A 81 -14.38 -0.84 -14.82
C VAL A 81 -13.09 -0.13 -14.39
N ASP A 82 -12.23 -0.79 -13.59
CA ASP A 82 -10.98 -0.20 -13.12
C ASP A 82 -9.77 -0.92 -13.74
N PRO A 83 -9.07 -0.33 -14.73
CA PRO A 83 -7.94 -0.96 -15.39
C PRO A 83 -6.72 -1.18 -14.46
N ARG A 84 -6.71 -0.62 -13.25
CA ARG A 84 -5.69 -0.90 -12.23
C ARG A 84 -5.93 -2.24 -11.54
N ILE A 85 -7.15 -2.75 -11.58
CA ILE A 85 -7.54 -4.03 -10.98
C ILE A 85 -7.21 -5.14 -11.97
N VAL A 86 -6.05 -5.75 -11.73
CA VAL A 86 -5.49 -6.81 -12.57
C VAL A 86 -6.34 -8.10 -12.55
N GLY A 87 -7.17 -8.28 -11.51
CA GLY A 87 -8.12 -9.38 -11.37
C GLY A 87 -8.56 -9.57 -9.93
N ILE A 88 -9.75 -10.11 -9.73
CA ILE A 88 -10.36 -10.33 -8.41
C ILE A 88 -10.52 -11.84 -8.20
N SER A 89 -10.17 -12.30 -7.00
CA SER A 89 -10.30 -13.70 -6.60
C SER A 89 -10.94 -13.83 -5.24
N ILE A 90 -11.79 -14.84 -5.06
CA ILE A 90 -12.30 -15.26 -3.76
C ILE A 90 -11.59 -16.54 -3.34
N VAL A 91 -11.14 -16.57 -2.08
CA VAL A 91 -10.47 -17.71 -1.46
C VAL A 91 -11.24 -18.12 -0.20
N GLU A 92 -11.56 -19.40 -0.08
CA GLU A 92 -12.18 -20.00 1.09
C GLU A 92 -11.17 -20.09 2.25
N GLY A 93 -11.63 -20.17 3.49
CA GLY A 93 -10.77 -20.18 4.69
C GLY A 93 -9.69 -21.28 4.73
N GLY A 94 -9.84 -22.34 3.92
CA GLY A 94 -8.83 -23.39 3.73
C GLY A 94 -7.75 -23.07 2.67
N GLY A 95 -7.73 -21.86 2.10
CA GLY A 95 -6.79 -21.48 1.04
C GLY A 95 -7.19 -21.93 -0.36
N ARG A 96 -8.37 -22.55 -0.50
CA ARG A 96 -8.92 -22.95 -1.81
C ARG A 96 -9.51 -21.74 -2.51
N GLN A 97 -8.99 -21.43 -3.69
CA GLN A 97 -9.53 -20.35 -4.51
C GLN A 97 -10.84 -20.81 -5.16
N LEU A 98 -11.95 -20.11 -4.88
CA LEU A 98 -13.28 -20.40 -5.43
C LEU A 98 -13.42 -19.90 -6.87
N PHE A 99 -12.91 -18.70 -7.16
CA PHE A 99 -12.79 -18.21 -8.54
C PHE A 99 -11.67 -17.19 -8.72
N ASN A 100 -11.36 -16.92 -10.00
CA ASN A 100 -10.45 -15.86 -10.44
C ASN A 100 -11.08 -15.19 -11.66
N THR A 101 -11.33 -13.89 -11.65
CA THR A 101 -11.89 -13.19 -12.84
C THR A 101 -10.91 -13.16 -14.03
N ARG A 102 -9.63 -13.49 -13.80
CA ARG A 102 -8.64 -13.66 -14.87
C ARG A 102 -8.80 -14.98 -15.64
N ARG A 103 -9.74 -15.84 -15.23
CA ARG A 103 -10.07 -17.10 -15.89
C ARG A 103 -11.60 -17.26 -15.99
N PRO A 104 -12.10 -18.02 -16.97
CA PRO A 104 -13.51 -18.37 -17.02
C PRO A 104 -13.94 -19.09 -15.74
N LEU A 105 -15.16 -18.79 -15.27
CA LEU A 105 -15.78 -19.47 -14.13
C LEU A 105 -15.77 -21.00 -14.36
N GLY A 106 -15.42 -21.77 -13.33
CA GLY A 106 -15.34 -23.25 -13.41
C GLY A 106 -14.00 -23.81 -13.86
N THR A 107 -13.02 -22.96 -14.23
CA THR A 107 -11.65 -23.42 -14.49
C THR A 107 -11.04 -23.99 -13.21
N MET A 108 -10.46 -25.20 -13.25
CA MET A 108 -9.67 -25.72 -12.12
C MET A 108 -8.50 -24.75 -11.84
N LEU A 109 -8.55 -24.11 -10.67
CA LEU A 109 -7.51 -23.19 -10.24
C LEU A 109 -6.42 -23.99 -9.50
N PRO A 110 -5.13 -23.74 -9.81
CA PRO A 110 -4.05 -24.38 -9.08
C PRO A 110 -4.14 -23.97 -7.61
N SER A 111 -4.00 -24.94 -6.70
CA SER A 111 -3.83 -24.64 -5.28
C SER A 111 -2.65 -23.68 -5.12
N PRO A 112 -2.81 -22.57 -4.38
CA PRO A 112 -1.73 -21.61 -4.23
C PRO A 112 -0.49 -22.30 -3.68
N SER A 113 0.70 -21.89 -4.15
CA SER A 113 1.94 -22.44 -3.63
C SER A 113 2.06 -22.14 -2.12
N PRO A 114 2.68 -23.00 -1.31
CA PRO A 114 2.84 -22.78 0.13
C PRO A 114 3.49 -21.43 0.47
N SER A 115 4.38 -20.94 -0.40
CA SER A 115 5.02 -19.62 -0.26
C SER A 115 4.06 -18.45 -0.51
N LEU A 116 3.16 -18.56 -1.48
CA LEU A 116 2.11 -17.54 -1.70
C LEU A 116 1.08 -17.55 -0.57
N LEU A 117 0.71 -18.73 -0.07
CA LEU A 117 -0.14 -18.86 1.11
C LEU A 117 0.47 -18.20 2.34
N ALA A 118 1.77 -18.39 2.58
CA ALA A 118 2.47 -17.76 3.70
C ALA A 118 2.47 -16.22 3.62
N LEU A 119 2.59 -15.65 2.42
CA LEU A 119 2.53 -14.19 2.20
C LEU A 119 1.10 -13.63 2.30
N GLN A 120 0.09 -14.41 1.91
CA GLN A 120 -1.32 -14.00 1.98
C GLN A 120 -1.94 -14.18 3.37
N ARG A 121 -1.40 -15.11 4.17
CA ARG A 121 -1.89 -15.45 5.50
C ARG A 121 -2.14 -14.23 6.40
N PRO A 122 -1.19 -13.29 6.62
CA PRO A 122 -1.44 -12.13 7.46
C PRO A 122 -2.56 -11.22 6.92
N VAL A 123 -2.68 -11.07 5.59
CA VAL A 123 -3.72 -10.24 4.96
C VAL A 123 -5.11 -10.88 5.08
N ILE A 124 -5.19 -12.21 4.93
CA ILE A 124 -6.42 -12.98 5.09
C ILE A 124 -6.86 -12.98 6.57
N GLU A 125 -5.92 -13.19 7.50
CA GLU A 125 -6.17 -13.18 8.94
C GLU A 125 -6.61 -11.79 9.42
N GLU A 126 -5.96 -10.71 8.96
CA GLU A 126 -6.32 -9.33 9.30
C GLU A 126 -7.68 -8.91 8.71
N GLY A 127 -7.99 -9.37 7.48
CA GLY A 127 -9.31 -9.22 6.87
C GLY A 127 -10.41 -9.96 7.65
N ALA A 128 -10.14 -11.20 8.09
CA ALA A 128 -11.08 -12.01 8.88
C ALA A 128 -11.30 -11.46 10.29
N HIS A 129 -10.28 -10.83 10.89
CA HIS A 129 -10.38 -10.24 12.24
C HIS A 129 -11.20 -8.93 12.25
N ARG A 130 -11.28 -8.22 11.12
CA ARG A 130 -12.13 -7.03 10.96
C ARG A 130 -13.58 -7.35 10.58
N SER A 131 -13.88 -8.49 9.95
CA SER A 131 -15.26 -8.86 9.59
C SER A 131 -16.10 -9.44 10.74
N ARG A 132 -15.47 -9.90 11.83
CA ARG A 132 -16.16 -10.44 13.02
C ARG A 132 -16.53 -9.40 14.09
N ARG A 133 -16.27 -8.12 13.84
CA ARG A 133 -16.48 -7.02 14.80
C ARG A 133 -17.74 -6.21 14.52
N TRP A 134 -18.75 -6.81 13.89
CA TRP A 134 -20.11 -6.30 13.73
C TRP A 134 -21.10 -7.47 13.69
#